data_AF-W8SN55-F1
#
_entry.id   AF-W8SN55-F1
#
_cell.length_a   1.000
_cell.length_b   1.000
_cell.length_c   1.000
_cell.angle_alpha   90.00
_cell.angle_beta   90.00
_cell.angle_gamma   90.00
#
_symmetry.space_group_name_H-M   'P 1'
#
loop_
_entity.id
_entity.type
_entity.pdbx_description
1 polymer ?
#
loop_
_entity_poly.entity_id
_entity_poly.type
_entity_poly.pdbx_seq_one_letter_code
_entity_poly.pdbx_strand_id
1 'polypeptide(L)'
;MIGRVTICIAMAVCSVIPAFAQMSVAERLDDNRPLIAAWRSVSGGFPEGTLAGIRHALEHGVDMIDLHVQRTGDGRHIVFHDAYLNRMTDVQTVYPEGTPGGPSRAARGGRDYLGDYTLDDLRALSLLVDGAASEHPIPTLEEALDLIDGRALAVLTYRPSIARGWWHCWRRAKPGICSSTALTPTSCVTSPKRRAWQATRPSTDRGCRT
;
A
#
# COMPACT_ATOMS: atom_id res chain seq x y z
N MET A 1 -54.07 -60.66 -0.07
CA MET A 1 -52.84 -60.45 0.71
C MET A 1 -51.67 -60.40 -0.25
N ILE A 2 -51.22 -59.21 -0.65
CA ILE A 2 -50.03 -59.01 -1.49
C ILE A 2 -49.15 -58.03 -0.74
N GLY A 3 -48.07 -58.54 -0.15
CA GLY A 3 -47.11 -57.78 0.64
C GLY A 3 -46.27 -56.89 -0.25
N ARG A 4 -46.25 -55.59 0.05
CA ARG A 4 -45.36 -54.62 -0.61
C ARG A 4 -44.00 -54.73 0.06
N VAL A 5 -43.02 -55.29 -0.66
CA VAL A 5 -41.61 -55.20 -0.29
C VAL A 5 -41.11 -53.84 -0.79
N THR A 6 -41.08 -52.86 0.10
CA THR A 6 -40.44 -51.57 -0.15
C THR A 6 -38.99 -51.70 0.31
N ILE A 7 -38.07 -51.91 -0.64
CA ILE A 7 -36.64 -51.80 -0.41
C ILE A 7 -36.31 -50.30 -0.35
N CYS A 8 -36.02 -49.80 0.85
CA CYS A 8 -35.45 -48.46 1.03
C CYS A 8 -33.99 -48.47 0.54
N ILE A 9 -33.76 -47.98 -0.67
CA ILE A 9 -32.41 -47.54 -1.09
C ILE A 9 -32.18 -46.18 -0.45
N ALA A 10 -31.72 -46.19 0.80
CA ALA A 10 -31.29 -45.00 1.52
C ALA A 10 -29.78 -45.07 1.76
N MET A 11 -28.97 -44.98 0.69
CA MET A 11 -27.53 -44.73 0.80
C MET A 11 -27.04 -43.97 -0.43
N ALA A 12 -26.20 -42.96 -0.16
CA ALA A 12 -25.33 -42.23 -1.10
C ALA A 12 -25.92 -41.02 -1.87
N VAL A 13 -26.57 -40.08 -1.19
CA VAL A 13 -26.60 -38.68 -1.65
C VAL A 13 -26.03 -37.77 -0.56
N CYS A 14 -24.78 -38.01 -0.17
CA CYS A 14 -24.03 -37.15 0.74
C CYS A 14 -22.53 -37.18 0.37
N SER A 15 -22.20 -36.98 -0.91
CA SER A 15 -20.80 -36.98 -1.37
C SER A 15 -20.52 -36.04 -2.54
N VAL A 16 -21.42 -35.10 -2.84
CA VAL A 16 -21.19 -34.10 -3.89
C VAL A 16 -21.37 -32.69 -3.32
N ILE A 17 -20.77 -32.43 -2.18
CA ILE A 17 -20.34 -31.05 -1.88
C ILE A 17 -19.03 -30.92 -2.64
N PRO A 18 -19.01 -30.24 -3.80
CA PRO A 18 -17.80 -30.19 -4.60
C PRO A 18 -16.67 -29.55 -3.80
N ALA A 19 -15.52 -30.18 -3.92
CA ALA A 19 -14.24 -29.92 -3.27
C ALA A 19 -13.61 -28.56 -3.62
N PHE A 20 -14.40 -27.48 -3.74
CA PHE A 20 -13.87 -26.12 -3.94
C PHE A 20 -13.00 -25.67 -2.76
N ALA A 21 -13.23 -26.23 -1.57
CA ALA A 21 -12.41 -25.95 -0.39
C ALA A 21 -10.99 -26.58 -0.43
N GLN A 22 -10.69 -27.44 -1.41
CA GLN A 22 -9.42 -28.18 -1.48
C GLN A 22 -8.57 -27.87 -2.72
N MET A 23 -9.00 -26.99 -3.61
CA MET A 23 -8.18 -26.58 -4.74
C MET A 23 -7.03 -25.68 -4.26
N SER A 24 -5.81 -26.05 -4.64
CA SER A 24 -4.63 -25.22 -4.44
C SER A 24 -4.76 -23.88 -5.20
N VAL A 25 -3.96 -22.89 -4.81
CA VAL A 25 -3.88 -21.61 -5.55
C VAL A 25 -3.51 -21.87 -7.01
N ALA A 26 -2.57 -22.78 -7.28
CA ALA A 26 -2.15 -23.12 -8.64
C ALA A 26 -3.31 -23.66 -9.50
N GLU A 27 -4.07 -24.62 -8.97
CA GLU A 27 -5.22 -25.20 -9.69
C GLU A 27 -6.31 -24.15 -9.95
N ARG A 28 -6.54 -23.21 -9.02
CA ARG A 28 -7.49 -22.11 -9.24
C ARG A 28 -7.03 -21.12 -10.32
N LEU A 29 -5.72 -20.96 -10.51
CA LEU A 29 -5.15 -20.10 -11.54
C LEU A 29 -5.19 -20.76 -12.93
N ASP A 30 -5.16 -22.10 -13.00
CA ASP A 30 -5.14 -22.86 -14.25
C ASP A 30 -6.54 -23.12 -14.85
N ASP A 31 -7.61 -22.88 -14.09
CA ASP A 31 -9.01 -23.23 -14.42
C ASP A 31 -9.67 -22.34 -15.51
N ASN A 32 -8.94 -21.43 -16.18
CA ASN A 32 -9.46 -20.50 -17.22
C ASN A 32 -10.69 -19.66 -16.84
N ARG A 33 -11.17 -19.74 -15.60
CA ARG A 33 -12.25 -18.91 -15.08
C ARG A 33 -11.75 -17.50 -14.74
N PRO A 34 -12.65 -16.51 -14.65
CA PRO A 34 -12.29 -15.20 -14.11
C PRO A 34 -11.71 -15.33 -12.70
N LEU A 35 -10.63 -14.59 -12.45
CA LEU A 35 -10.01 -14.47 -11.12
C LEU A 35 -10.66 -13.32 -10.34
N ILE A 36 -10.90 -13.55 -9.05
CA ILE A 36 -11.49 -12.57 -8.15
C ILE A 36 -10.40 -12.02 -7.22
N ALA A 37 -10.21 -10.70 -7.25
CA ALA A 37 -9.24 -10.01 -6.41
C ALA A 37 -9.94 -9.13 -5.37
N ALA A 38 -9.52 -9.25 -4.11
CA ALA A 38 -9.93 -8.34 -3.04
C ALA A 38 -9.06 -7.07 -3.10
N TRP A 39 -9.64 -6.00 -3.63
CA TRP A 39 -8.95 -4.71 -3.76
C TRP A 39 -8.70 -4.05 -2.41
N ARG A 40 -7.46 -3.59 -2.17
CA ARG A 40 -7.01 -3.00 -0.89
C ARG A 40 -7.30 -3.85 0.35
N SER A 41 -7.51 -5.15 0.18
CA SER A 41 -7.98 -6.02 1.25
C SER A 41 -9.27 -5.55 1.94
N VAL A 42 -10.08 -4.72 1.26
CA VAL A 42 -11.38 -4.26 1.78
C VAL A 42 -12.40 -5.37 1.52
N SER A 43 -12.98 -5.89 2.59
CA SER A 43 -14.02 -6.91 2.52
C SER A 43 -14.91 -6.82 3.75
N GLY A 44 -16.17 -7.24 3.65
CA GLY A 44 -17.04 -7.42 4.83
C GLY A 44 -17.32 -6.19 5.69
N GLY A 45 -17.07 -4.97 5.20
CA GLY A 45 -17.22 -3.72 5.98
C GLY A 45 -15.99 -3.36 6.83
N PHE A 46 -14.88 -4.10 6.73
CA PHE A 46 -13.65 -3.79 7.44
C PHE A 46 -12.88 -2.64 6.77
N PRO A 47 -12.11 -1.82 7.53
CA PRO A 47 -11.23 -0.81 6.97
C PRO A 47 -10.20 -1.40 5.99
N GLU A 48 -9.76 -0.56 5.05
CA GLU A 48 -8.77 -0.93 4.05
C GLU A 48 -7.47 -1.43 4.71
N GLY A 49 -6.91 -2.52 4.18
CA GLY A 49 -5.62 -3.07 4.62
C GLY A 49 -5.62 -3.80 5.96
N THR A 50 -6.77 -4.05 6.60
CA THR A 50 -6.84 -4.76 7.88
C THR A 50 -6.65 -6.27 7.73
N LEU A 51 -6.07 -6.93 8.76
CA LEU A 51 -6.03 -8.40 8.81
C LEU A 51 -7.43 -9.03 8.84
N ALA A 52 -8.41 -8.34 9.44
CA ALA A 52 -9.81 -8.77 9.45
C ALA A 52 -10.41 -8.77 8.03
N GLY A 53 -10.19 -7.69 7.26
CA GLY A 53 -10.59 -7.61 5.85
C GLY A 53 -9.93 -8.68 4.99
N ILE A 54 -8.63 -8.93 5.17
CA ILE A 54 -7.90 -10.03 4.50
C ILE A 54 -8.53 -11.37 4.85
N ARG A 55 -8.73 -11.66 6.13
CA ARG A 55 -9.31 -12.93 6.60
C ARG A 55 -10.70 -13.17 6.00
N HIS A 56 -11.55 -12.16 6.05
CA HIS A 56 -12.89 -12.21 5.48
C HIS A 56 -12.84 -12.49 3.97
N ALA A 57 -11.96 -11.80 3.22
CA ALA A 57 -11.80 -12.05 1.79
C ALA A 57 -11.37 -13.49 1.50
N LEU A 58 -10.40 -14.02 2.26
CA LEU A 58 -9.94 -15.41 2.10
C LEU A 58 -11.03 -16.44 2.44
N GLU A 59 -11.87 -16.16 3.45
CA GLU A 59 -13.03 -17.01 3.80
C GLU A 59 -14.10 -17.04 2.68
N HIS A 60 -14.14 -16.01 1.84
CA HIS A 60 -15.03 -15.92 0.68
C HIS A 60 -14.39 -16.44 -0.61
N GLY A 61 -13.21 -17.06 -0.54
CA GLY A 61 -12.62 -17.80 -1.66
C GLY A 61 -12.03 -16.93 -2.77
N VAL A 62 -11.64 -15.68 -2.47
CA VAL A 62 -10.93 -14.84 -3.46
C VAL A 62 -9.62 -15.51 -3.91
N ASP A 63 -9.21 -15.20 -5.13
CA ASP A 63 -7.99 -15.74 -5.74
C ASP A 63 -6.77 -14.88 -5.44
N MET A 64 -6.99 -13.58 -5.29
CA MET A 64 -5.93 -12.60 -5.10
C MET A 64 -6.28 -11.61 -4.00
N ILE A 65 -5.28 -11.16 -3.25
CA ILE A 65 -5.38 -10.08 -2.27
C ILE A 65 -4.44 -8.95 -2.69
N ASP A 66 -4.99 -7.77 -2.94
CA ASP A 66 -4.20 -6.58 -3.24
C ASP A 66 -3.77 -5.89 -1.93
N LEU A 67 -2.44 -5.78 -1.77
CA LEU A 67 -1.78 -5.18 -0.62
C LEU A 67 -1.02 -3.91 -1.06
N HIS A 68 -1.38 -2.79 -0.46
CA HIS A 68 -0.63 -1.55 -0.62
C HIS A 68 0.47 -1.47 0.44
N VAL A 69 1.72 -1.46 -0.01
CA VAL A 69 2.88 -1.52 0.88
C VAL A 69 3.53 -0.15 1.02
N GLN A 70 3.68 0.27 2.27
CA GLN A 70 4.39 1.48 2.67
C GLN A 70 5.62 1.13 3.52
N ARG A 71 6.61 2.03 3.50
CA ARG A 71 7.82 1.92 4.33
C ARG A 71 7.77 2.98 5.44
N THR A 72 7.97 2.55 6.68
CA THR A 72 8.02 3.39 7.88
C THR A 72 9.33 4.18 7.95
N GLY A 73 9.42 5.16 8.86
CA GLY A 73 10.62 5.98 9.07
C GLY A 73 11.85 5.17 9.52
N ASP A 74 11.63 4.12 10.30
CA ASP A 74 12.63 3.14 10.73
C ASP A 74 12.84 1.98 9.72
N GLY A 75 12.17 2.04 8.56
CA GLY A 75 12.43 1.16 7.42
C GLY A 75 11.71 -0.18 7.41
N ARG A 76 10.71 -0.38 8.28
CA ARG A 76 9.79 -1.52 8.27
C ARG A 76 8.73 -1.37 7.19
N HIS A 77 8.09 -2.48 6.83
CA HIS A 77 7.05 -2.52 5.79
C HIS A 77 5.68 -2.83 6.39
N ILE A 78 4.69 -2.02 6.04
CA ILE A 78 3.32 -2.12 6.53
C ILE A 78 2.32 -2.12 5.37
N VAL A 79 1.12 -2.64 5.64
CA VAL A 79 0.01 -2.58 4.69
C VAL A 79 -0.79 -1.31 4.98
N PHE A 80 -0.64 -0.31 4.12
CA PHE A 80 -1.34 0.96 4.23
C PHE A 80 -1.35 1.68 2.88
N HIS A 81 -2.50 2.19 2.47
CA HIS A 81 -2.65 2.78 1.12
C HIS A 81 -2.01 4.16 0.99
N ASP A 82 -2.39 5.09 1.87
CA ASP A 82 -2.05 6.51 1.72
C ASP A 82 -0.60 6.79 2.17
N ALA A 83 -0.03 7.89 1.66
CA ALA A 83 1.28 8.37 2.13
C ALA A 83 1.18 9.12 3.48
N TYR A 84 -0.04 9.39 3.94
CA TYR A 84 -0.35 10.14 5.15
C TYR A 84 -1.44 9.43 5.95
N LEU A 85 -1.36 9.56 7.28
CA LEU A 85 -2.17 8.79 8.23
C LEU A 85 -3.56 9.40 8.47
N ASN A 86 -3.72 10.69 8.17
CA ASN A 86 -4.85 11.55 8.58
C ASN A 86 -6.26 11.01 8.28
N ARG A 87 -6.44 10.31 7.15
CA ARG A 87 -7.77 9.89 6.70
C ARG A 87 -8.23 8.59 7.34
N MET A 88 -7.30 7.69 7.63
CA MET A 88 -7.63 6.30 7.98
C MET A 88 -7.27 5.93 9.40
N THR A 89 -6.67 6.85 10.18
CA THR A 89 -6.20 6.56 11.53
C THR A 89 -6.60 7.66 12.51
N ASP A 90 -6.54 7.33 13.79
CA ASP A 90 -6.71 8.24 14.93
C ASP A 90 -5.44 9.05 15.28
N VAL A 91 -4.47 9.16 14.35
CA VAL A 91 -3.19 9.87 14.56
C VAL A 91 -3.34 11.28 15.14
N GLN A 92 -4.41 11.99 14.79
CA GLN A 92 -4.64 13.35 15.27
C GLN A 92 -5.04 13.40 16.75
N THR A 93 -5.63 12.32 17.26
CA THR A 93 -5.99 12.16 18.67
C THR A 93 -4.80 11.60 19.46
N VAL A 94 -4.13 10.57 18.94
CA VAL A 94 -2.99 9.92 19.62
C VAL A 94 -1.75 10.84 19.65
N TYR A 95 -1.49 11.54 18.55
CA TYR A 95 -0.34 12.43 18.39
C TYR A 95 -0.81 13.84 18.00
N PRO A 96 -1.32 14.65 18.94
CA PRO A 96 -1.93 15.95 18.63
C PRO A 96 -0.97 16.93 17.96
N GLU A 97 0.33 16.86 18.25
CA GLU A 97 1.35 17.75 17.66
C GLU A 97 1.97 17.20 16.37
N GLY A 98 1.66 15.95 16.00
CA GLY A 98 2.32 15.21 14.92
C GLY A 98 3.41 14.26 15.44
N THR A 99 4.36 13.91 14.58
CA THR A 99 5.38 12.87 14.82
C THR A 99 6.10 13.03 16.18
N PRO A 100 6.12 12.00 17.05
CA PRO A 100 6.91 12.01 18.28
C PRO A 100 8.41 12.24 18.00
N GLY A 101 8.99 13.26 18.63
CA GLY A 101 10.40 13.61 18.43
C GLY A 101 10.75 14.08 17.00
N GLY A 102 9.75 14.31 16.15
CA GLY A 102 9.89 14.68 14.74
C GLY A 102 9.31 16.06 14.41
N PRO A 103 9.10 16.35 13.12
CA PRO A 103 8.46 17.60 12.71
C PRO A 103 6.98 17.63 13.13
N SER A 104 6.51 18.79 13.59
CA SER A 104 5.11 18.98 13.92
C SER A 104 4.22 18.87 12.68
N ARG A 105 2.95 18.48 12.88
CA ARG A 105 1.95 18.43 11.79
C ARG A 105 1.81 19.80 11.10
N ALA A 106 1.85 20.88 11.87
CA ALA A 106 1.81 22.24 11.34
C ALA A 106 2.99 22.52 10.41
N ALA A 107 4.21 22.11 10.80
CA ALA A 107 5.41 22.22 9.95
C ALA A 107 5.34 21.34 8.69
N ARG A 108 4.50 20.30 8.71
CA ARG A 108 4.24 19.39 7.58
C ARG A 108 3.00 19.79 6.77
N GLY A 109 2.51 21.02 6.91
CA GLY A 109 1.38 21.54 6.13
C GLY A 109 0.05 20.87 6.47
N GLY A 110 -0.13 20.46 7.73
CA GLY A 110 -1.37 19.86 8.22
C GLY A 110 -1.48 18.36 8.00
N ARG A 111 -0.38 17.66 7.66
CA ARG A 111 -0.37 16.22 7.36
C ARG A 111 0.61 15.45 8.24
N ASP A 112 0.21 14.25 8.61
CA ASP A 112 1.04 13.25 9.30
C ASP A 112 1.55 12.27 8.26
N TYR A 113 2.78 12.44 7.80
CA TYR A 113 3.38 11.57 6.79
C TYR A 113 3.82 10.26 7.44
N LEU A 114 3.36 9.13 6.90
CA LEU A 114 3.66 7.81 7.43
C LEU A 114 5.18 7.57 7.59
N GLY A 115 5.97 8.02 6.61
CA GLY A 115 7.43 7.88 6.63
C GLY A 115 8.16 8.71 7.70
N ASP A 116 7.47 9.55 8.47
CA ASP A 116 8.06 10.24 9.62
C ASP A 116 7.94 9.40 10.91
N TYR A 117 7.07 8.39 10.96
CA TYR A 117 6.78 7.57 12.15
C TYR A 117 7.54 6.23 12.13
N THR A 118 7.90 5.73 13.31
CA THR A 118 8.44 4.37 13.46
C THR A 118 7.34 3.33 13.41
N LEU A 119 7.67 2.04 13.24
CA LEU A 119 6.67 0.98 13.36
C LEU A 119 5.98 0.98 14.73
N ASP A 120 6.74 1.22 15.80
CA ASP A 120 6.20 1.24 17.17
C ASP A 120 5.19 2.38 17.35
N ASP A 121 5.46 3.56 16.80
CA ASP A 121 4.49 4.67 16.81
C ASP A 121 3.21 4.30 16.04
N LEU A 122 3.36 3.65 14.88
CA LEU A 122 2.23 3.25 14.05
C LEU A 122 1.40 2.13 14.67
N ARG A 123 1.99 1.29 15.52
CA ARG A 123 1.28 0.26 16.29
C ARG A 123 0.41 0.82 17.42
N ALA A 124 0.69 2.05 17.86
CA ALA A 124 -0.16 2.75 18.82
C ALA A 124 -1.43 3.33 18.18
N LEU A 125 -1.53 3.33 16.85
CA LEU A 125 -2.67 3.87 16.10
C LEU A 125 -3.71 2.80 15.80
N SER A 126 -4.95 3.26 15.73
CA SER A 126 -6.10 2.46 15.31
C SER A 126 -6.60 2.92 13.95
N LEU A 127 -6.99 1.97 13.10
CA LEU A 127 -7.68 2.28 11.85
C LEU A 127 -9.11 2.75 12.14
N LEU A 128 -9.62 3.67 11.33
CA LEU A 128 -10.96 4.22 11.50
C LEU A 128 -12.03 3.38 10.80
N VAL A 129 -13.14 3.15 11.51
CA VAL A 129 -14.42 2.65 10.96
C VAL A 129 -15.45 3.74 11.17
N ASP A 130 -16.10 4.21 10.10
CA ASP A 130 -17.10 5.28 10.15
C ASP A 130 -16.65 6.55 10.90
N GLY A 131 -15.35 6.85 10.82
CA GLY A 131 -14.74 8.02 11.46
C GLY A 131 -14.35 7.84 12.93
N ALA A 132 -14.62 6.68 13.54
CA ALA A 132 -14.23 6.36 14.90
C ALA A 132 -13.06 5.36 14.92
N ALA A 133 -12.19 5.46 15.94
CA ALA A 133 -11.12 4.48 16.17
C ALA A 133 -11.73 3.08 16.36
N SER A 134 -11.23 2.11 15.61
CA SER A 134 -11.64 0.71 15.70
C SER A 134 -10.65 -0.11 16.52
N GLU A 135 -10.93 -1.41 16.67
CA GLU A 135 -10.00 -2.38 17.27
C GLU A 135 -8.89 -2.84 16.32
N HIS A 136 -8.89 -2.38 15.06
CA HIS A 136 -7.96 -2.86 14.05
C HIS A 136 -6.68 -2.02 14.00
N PRO A 137 -5.51 -2.59 14.32
CA PRO A 137 -4.24 -1.90 14.16
C PRO A 137 -3.81 -1.88 12.69
N ILE A 138 -2.80 -1.06 12.39
CA ILE A 138 -2.10 -1.10 11.10
C ILE A 138 -1.22 -2.37 11.06
N PRO A 139 -1.43 -3.30 10.11
CA PRO A 139 -0.63 -4.52 10.05
C PRO A 139 0.70 -4.31 9.32
N THR A 140 1.68 -5.13 9.70
CA THR A 140 2.91 -5.30 8.94
C THR A 140 2.64 -6.08 7.67
N LEU A 141 3.53 -5.94 6.68
CA LEU A 141 3.49 -6.78 5.49
C LEU A 141 3.65 -8.26 5.83
N GLU A 142 4.50 -8.58 6.80
CA GLU A 142 4.76 -9.96 7.25
C GLU A 142 3.49 -10.62 7.79
N GLU A 143 2.78 -9.98 8.74
CA GLU A 143 1.50 -10.50 9.25
C GLU A 143 0.45 -10.72 8.16
N ALA A 144 0.41 -9.84 7.16
CA ALA A 144 -0.51 -9.96 6.04
C ALA A 144 -0.13 -11.15 5.13
N LEU A 145 1.16 -11.32 4.82
CA LEU A 145 1.65 -12.43 4.00
C LEU A 145 1.47 -13.77 4.71
N ASP A 146 1.76 -13.85 6.01
CA ASP A 146 1.54 -15.06 6.81
C ASP A 146 0.06 -15.49 6.80
N LEU A 147 -0.86 -14.52 6.78
CA LEU A 147 -2.29 -14.81 6.70
C LEU A 147 -2.74 -15.29 5.31
N ILE A 148 -2.07 -14.83 4.25
CA ILE A 148 -2.38 -15.15 2.85
C ILE A 148 -1.71 -16.44 2.40
N ASP A 149 -0.61 -16.84 3.03
CA ASP A 149 0.23 -17.95 2.61
C ASP A 149 -0.56 -19.24 2.36
N GLY A 150 -0.33 -19.86 1.20
CA GLY A 150 -1.06 -21.03 0.72
C GLY A 150 -2.55 -20.83 0.39
N ARG A 151 -3.13 -19.65 0.63
CA ARG A 151 -4.59 -19.41 0.51
C ARG A 151 -5.00 -18.49 -0.63
N ALA A 152 -4.15 -17.57 -1.07
CA ALA A 152 -4.40 -16.71 -2.23
C ALA A 152 -3.10 -16.15 -2.79
N LEU A 153 -3.14 -15.54 -3.97
CA LEU A 153 -2.02 -14.80 -4.52
C LEU A 153 -1.97 -13.39 -3.91
N ALA A 154 -0.84 -13.02 -3.29
CA ALA A 154 -0.61 -11.66 -2.83
C ALA A 154 -0.14 -10.77 -4.00
N VAL A 155 -0.85 -9.66 -4.25
CA VAL A 155 -0.47 -8.64 -5.23
C VAL A 155 0.08 -7.44 -4.48
N LEU A 156 1.36 -7.14 -4.67
CA LEU A 156 2.03 -6.08 -3.91
C LEU A 156 2.10 -4.78 -4.72
N THR A 157 1.38 -3.77 -4.28
CA THR A 157 1.51 -2.38 -4.76
C THR A 157 2.46 -1.61 -3.85
N TYR A 158 3.74 -1.54 -4.22
CA TYR A 158 4.75 -0.84 -3.41
C TYR A 158 4.80 0.66 -3.71
N ARG A 159 4.57 1.50 -2.70
CA ARG A 159 4.43 2.96 -2.83
C ARG A 159 5.21 3.72 -1.75
N PRO A 160 6.54 3.58 -1.62
CA PRO A 160 7.27 4.17 -0.51
C PRO A 160 7.08 5.69 -0.44
N SER A 161 6.45 6.16 0.63
CA SER A 161 6.17 7.59 0.91
C SER A 161 7.43 8.46 1.06
N ILE A 162 8.62 7.84 1.06
CA ILE A 162 9.94 8.47 1.25
C ILE A 162 10.40 9.24 0.00
N ALA A 163 9.77 9.06 -1.17
CA ALA A 163 10.15 9.78 -2.37
C ALA A 163 9.57 11.21 -2.41
N ARG A 164 10.19 12.14 -1.65
CA ARG A 164 10.00 13.61 -1.82
C ARG A 164 10.34 14.12 -3.24
N GLY A 165 10.81 13.27 -4.16
CA GLY A 165 11.25 13.65 -5.51
C GLY A 165 10.48 13.03 -6.67
N TRP A 166 9.88 11.84 -6.53
CA TRP A 166 9.41 11.09 -7.72
C TRP A 166 8.18 11.72 -8.38
N TRP A 167 7.16 12.06 -7.59
CA TRP A 167 5.94 12.69 -8.13
C TRP A 167 6.17 14.14 -8.61
N HIS A 168 7.10 14.87 -7.98
CA HIS A 168 7.45 16.23 -8.40
C HIS A 168 8.37 16.26 -9.62
N CYS A 169 9.24 15.26 -9.81
CA CYS A 169 10.01 15.11 -11.05
C CYS A 169 9.09 14.85 -12.24
N TRP A 170 8.06 14.03 -12.10
CA TRP A 170 7.18 13.71 -13.23
C TRP A 170 6.33 14.91 -13.69
N ARG A 171 5.80 15.74 -12.78
CA ARG A 171 5.05 16.96 -13.16
C ARG A 171 5.92 18.13 -13.61
N ARG A 172 7.22 18.16 -13.26
CA ARG A 172 8.15 19.23 -13.70
C ARG A 172 9.11 18.78 -14.80
N ALA A 173 9.00 17.55 -15.29
CA ALA A 173 9.72 17.09 -16.46
C ALA A 173 9.16 17.82 -17.70
N LYS A 174 9.66 19.04 -17.95
CA LYS A 174 9.85 19.46 -19.34
C LYS A 174 10.86 18.48 -19.95
N PRO A 175 10.62 17.97 -21.17
CA PRO A 175 11.54 17.03 -21.79
C PRO A 175 12.92 17.69 -21.90
N GLY A 176 13.93 17.12 -21.22
CA GLY A 176 15.34 17.54 -21.37
C GLY A 176 16.19 17.75 -20.10
N ILE A 177 15.70 17.57 -18.86
CA ILE A 177 16.48 17.97 -17.65
C ILE A 177 16.89 16.81 -16.71
N CYS A 178 16.53 15.55 -16.95
CA CYS A 178 17.00 14.45 -16.10
C CYS A 178 17.92 13.49 -16.86
N SER A 179 19.24 13.68 -16.74
CA SER A 179 20.21 12.62 -16.99
C SER A 179 20.36 11.77 -15.73
N SER A 180 20.54 10.46 -15.93
CA SER A 180 20.43 9.36 -14.96
C SER A 180 21.54 9.27 -13.91
N THR A 181 22.23 10.36 -13.56
CA THR A 181 23.43 10.30 -12.72
C THR A 181 23.28 11.13 -11.44
N ALA A 182 22.50 10.64 -10.48
CA ALA A 182 22.54 11.14 -9.09
C ALA A 182 21.99 10.08 -8.12
N LEU A 183 22.67 8.96 -8.00
CA LEU A 183 22.50 8.00 -6.90
C LEU A 183 23.81 7.94 -6.10
N THR A 184 24.08 8.96 -5.29
CA THR A 184 24.97 8.83 -4.12
C THR A 184 24.56 9.84 -3.05
N PRO A 185 24.47 9.43 -1.77
CA PRO A 185 24.07 10.29 -0.67
C PRO A 185 25.30 10.97 -0.08
N THR A 186 25.71 12.12 -0.61
CA THR A 186 26.60 13.03 0.12
C THR A 186 26.42 14.45 -0.39
N SER A 187 26.57 15.41 0.54
CA SER A 187 26.57 16.85 0.36
C SER A 187 25.21 17.56 0.21
N CYS A 188 24.50 17.69 1.34
CA CYS A 188 23.97 19.00 1.71
C CYS A 188 25.17 19.92 1.96
N VAL A 189 25.54 20.74 0.98
CA VAL A 189 26.36 21.93 1.21
C VAL A 189 25.52 23.12 0.81
N THR A 190 25.13 23.90 1.82
CA THR A 190 24.52 25.22 1.70
C THR A 190 25.36 26.09 0.78
N SER A 191 24.73 26.73 -0.22
CA SER A 191 25.37 27.80 -0.98
C SER A 191 24.57 29.11 -0.88
N PRO A 192 25.21 30.26 -0.65
CA PRO A 192 24.55 31.50 -0.24
C PRO A 192 24.32 32.46 -1.41
N LYS A 193 23.32 33.33 -1.22
CA LYS A 193 23.18 34.71 -1.75
C LYS A 193 23.03 34.89 -3.27
N ARG A 194 21.83 35.39 -3.60
CA ARG A 194 21.52 36.28 -4.73
C ARG A 194 22.66 37.27 -5.03
N ARG A 195 23.09 37.39 -6.29
CA ARG A 195 23.40 38.68 -6.92
C ARG A 195 23.41 38.64 -8.44
N ALA A 196 22.69 39.62 -8.98
CA ALA A 196 22.64 40.21 -10.32
C ALA A 196 23.47 39.61 -11.48
N TRP A 197 22.75 39.28 -12.55
CA TRP A 197 23.24 39.16 -13.92
C TRP A 197 23.57 40.55 -14.51
N GLN A 198 24.84 40.83 -14.77
CA GLN A 198 25.27 41.68 -15.88
C GLN A 198 26.57 41.09 -16.42
N ALA A 199 26.52 40.54 -17.64
CA ALA A 199 27.69 40.14 -18.39
C ALA A 199 27.62 40.78 -19.77
N THR A 200 28.43 41.83 -19.93
CA THR A 200 28.92 42.36 -21.19
C THR A 200 29.64 41.25 -21.98
N ARG A 201 29.32 41.12 -23.26
CA ARG A 201 29.96 40.18 -24.19
C ARG A 201 31.34 40.72 -24.63
N PRO A 202 32.39 39.89 -24.71
CA PRO A 202 33.54 40.20 -25.52
C PRO A 202 33.38 39.69 -26.96
N SER A 203 33.91 40.50 -27.86
CA SER A 203 34.03 40.36 -29.30
C SER A 203 34.95 39.21 -29.72
N THR A 204 34.54 38.46 -30.75
CA THR A 204 35.48 38.05 -31.81
C THR A 204 34.76 38.12 -33.15
N ASP A 205 35.33 38.99 -33.97
CA ASP A 205 35.01 39.28 -35.35
C ASP A 205 35.47 38.14 -36.27
N ARG A 206 34.62 37.74 -37.23
CA ARG A 206 35.01 37.18 -38.54
C ARG A 206 33.75 37.05 -39.39
N GLY A 207 33.58 38.00 -40.31
CA GLY A 207 32.47 38.04 -41.28
C GLY A 207 32.74 37.30 -42.60
N CYS A 208 31.65 37.01 -43.31
CA CYS A 208 31.38 37.22 -44.75
C CYS A 208 29.94 36.72 -45.01
N ARG A 209 28.97 37.60 -45.33
CA ARG A 209 28.43 37.92 -46.68
C ARG A 209 28.09 36.65 -47.48
N THR A 210 26.90 36.47 -48.06
CA THR A 210 25.86 37.40 -48.55
C THR A 210 24.46 36.94 -48.16
#